data_AF-H3GS27-F1
#
_entry.id   AF-H3GS27-F1
#
_cell.length_a   1.000
_cell.length_b   1.000
_cell.length_c   1.000
_cell.angle_alpha   90.00
_cell.angle_beta   90.00
_cell.angle_gamma   90.00
#
_symmetry.space_group_name_H-M   'P 1'
#
loop_
_entity.id
_entity.type
_entity.pdbx_description
1 polymer ?
#
loop_
_entity_poly.entity_id
_entity_poly.type
_entity_poly.pdbx_seq_one_letter_code
_entity_poly.pdbx_strand_id
1 'polypeptide(L)'
;MADLNKHSIEMERLSAISSIHRNPKDSTYANHNTPAKYAKPDMENGALREGKPLKIMSIECIGLLAQYAGVGFLAGIIPGVIYPVLQGYLNAEGTTVTSATVLVQIPWCYKMFFGVISDCFPILGYRRRPYMVIGWLFCITILFVMAAMSIPDPYYGDAAMHTIDEEDWTDDQIDSINESAPNSAGKYVVPMMLASFGYLLCEVAADAMVVEYAQREPLEQRGRVQTAVYVVKTSFTAIGATVIAFFMNGEEYAGSFSFSLSFQELMMITGVICAPLVLISWFLLNEELWDVVRNQWFWLGVPMIEYLPDGIRFMIATYVVVELAEPGHEGALYGLLTATTNLTTPFGRSMAKLVNAQFHVWLKDIQADTTLVRRDVTITIWICYSMKLLSLAFLPLLPRQKAETQELKRTGGSSRTMGIITVGYLAFAIVWATLVNLLSMYETTMCWKITGGCAPKS
;
A
#
# COMPACT_ATOMS: atom_id res chain seq x y z
N MET A 1 -38.70 -33.89 -11.62
CA MET A 1 -39.31 -33.56 -10.30
C MET A 1 -38.61 -34.28 -9.12
N ALA A 2 -37.31 -34.58 -9.24
CA ALA A 2 -36.54 -35.26 -8.18
C ALA A 2 -35.32 -34.44 -7.68
N ASP A 3 -34.94 -33.35 -8.34
CA ASP A 3 -33.79 -32.51 -7.94
C ASP A 3 -34.15 -31.32 -7.04
N LEU A 4 -35.43 -30.93 -6.95
CA LEU A 4 -35.86 -29.85 -6.05
C LEU A 4 -35.91 -30.27 -4.57
N ASN A 5 -35.97 -31.58 -4.27
CA ASN A 5 -36.03 -32.08 -2.90
C ASN A 5 -34.66 -32.35 -2.27
N LYS A 6 -33.58 -32.33 -3.05
CA LYS A 6 -32.22 -32.53 -2.52
C LYS A 6 -31.64 -31.23 -1.95
N HIS A 7 -31.93 -30.09 -2.60
CA HIS A 7 -31.52 -28.77 -2.12
C HIS A 7 -32.27 -28.28 -0.87
N SER A 8 -33.54 -28.67 -0.69
CA SER A 8 -34.29 -28.32 0.53
C SER A 8 -33.76 -29.06 1.77
N ILE A 9 -33.42 -30.34 1.63
CA ILE A 9 -32.86 -31.17 2.72
C ILE A 9 -31.44 -30.73 3.09
N GLU A 10 -30.66 -30.23 2.12
CA GLU A 10 -29.29 -29.73 2.37
C GLU A 10 -29.31 -28.36 3.09
N MET A 11 -30.26 -27.49 2.76
CA MET A 11 -30.50 -26.22 3.50
C MET A 11 -31.00 -26.46 4.93
N GLU A 12 -31.85 -27.47 5.16
CA GLU A 12 -32.33 -27.84 6.50
C GLU A 12 -31.23 -28.46 7.37
N ARG A 13 -30.28 -29.20 6.76
CA ARG A 13 -29.09 -29.71 7.48
C ARG A 13 -28.07 -28.62 7.79
N LEU A 14 -27.93 -27.59 6.95
CA LEU A 14 -27.08 -26.44 7.21
C LEU A 14 -27.66 -25.52 8.30
N SER A 15 -28.98 -25.40 8.40
CA SER A 15 -29.62 -24.63 9.48
C SER A 15 -29.57 -25.35 10.83
N ALA A 16 -29.63 -26.68 10.85
CA ALA A 16 -29.51 -27.50 12.08
C ALA A 16 -28.10 -27.49 12.70
N ILE A 17 -27.05 -27.20 11.92
CA ILE A 17 -25.68 -27.02 12.45
C ILE A 17 -25.54 -25.63 13.12
N SER A 18 -26.39 -24.66 12.78
CA SER A 18 -26.42 -23.34 13.43
C SER A 18 -27.19 -23.31 14.75
N SER A 19 -27.98 -24.34 15.05
CA SER A 19 -28.87 -24.39 16.23
C SER A 19 -28.35 -25.27 17.38
N ILE A 20 -27.05 -25.60 17.41
CA ILE A 20 -26.45 -26.21 18.60
C ILE A 20 -26.50 -25.17 19.74
N HIS A 21 -27.49 -25.32 20.62
CA HIS A 21 -27.56 -24.59 21.87
C HIS A 21 -26.31 -24.90 22.69
N ARG A 22 -25.43 -23.93 22.79
CA ARG A 22 -24.20 -23.99 23.59
C ARG A 22 -24.59 -24.13 25.06
N ASN A 23 -24.39 -25.31 25.64
CA ASN A 23 -24.53 -25.50 27.08
C ASN A 23 -23.44 -24.66 27.77
N PRO A 24 -23.77 -23.66 28.60
CA PRO A 24 -22.78 -22.76 29.20
C PRO A 24 -21.84 -23.42 30.22
N LYS A 25 -21.98 -24.72 30.48
CA LYS A 25 -21.30 -25.45 31.56
C LYS A 25 -20.26 -26.49 31.11
N ASP A 26 -20.00 -26.65 29.82
CA ASP A 26 -18.94 -27.57 29.35
C ASP A 26 -17.55 -26.90 29.42
N SER A 27 -16.78 -27.24 30.45
CA SER A 27 -15.47 -26.65 30.77
C SER A 27 -14.29 -27.23 29.96
N THR A 28 -14.53 -28.14 29.02
CA THR A 28 -13.45 -28.98 28.43
C THR A 28 -12.81 -28.39 27.17
N TYR A 29 -13.35 -27.29 26.61
CA TYR A 29 -12.84 -26.65 25.38
C TYR A 29 -12.63 -25.13 25.51
N ALA A 30 -12.48 -24.61 26.73
CA ALA A 30 -12.46 -23.17 26.98
C ALA A 30 -11.15 -22.45 26.57
N ASN A 31 -10.05 -23.15 26.31
CA ASN A 31 -8.72 -22.54 26.33
C ASN A 31 -8.08 -22.20 24.97
N HIS A 32 -8.75 -22.41 23.83
CA HIS A 32 -8.21 -22.07 22.49
C HIS A 32 -9.19 -21.25 21.63
N ASN A 33 -10.06 -20.47 22.24
CA ASN A 33 -10.84 -19.48 21.50
C ASN A 33 -9.99 -18.23 21.28
N THR A 34 -9.84 -17.82 20.01
CA THR A 34 -9.79 -16.39 19.64
C THR A 34 -10.72 -15.67 20.61
N PRO A 35 -10.31 -14.59 21.30
CA PRO A 35 -11.20 -13.93 22.25
C PRO A 35 -12.51 -13.73 21.53
N ALA A 36 -13.58 -14.34 22.08
CA ALA A 36 -14.91 -14.13 21.55
C ALA A 36 -15.01 -12.62 21.39
N LYS A 37 -15.32 -12.14 20.17
CA LYS A 37 -15.79 -10.77 20.03
C LYS A 37 -16.83 -10.66 21.13
N TYR A 38 -16.51 -9.92 22.19
CA TYR A 38 -17.53 -9.43 23.08
C TYR A 38 -18.48 -8.77 22.10
N ALA A 39 -19.65 -9.40 21.89
CA ALA A 39 -20.75 -8.73 21.25
C ALA A 39 -20.96 -7.54 22.17
N LYS A 40 -20.37 -6.41 21.77
CA LYS A 40 -20.56 -5.18 22.52
C LYS A 40 -22.06 -5.01 22.57
N PRO A 41 -22.62 -4.82 23.77
CA PRO A 41 -24.06 -4.63 23.90
C PRO A 41 -24.42 -3.47 22.96
N ASP A 42 -25.29 -3.78 22.00
CA ASP A 42 -26.06 -2.83 21.20
C ASP A 42 -25.27 -1.90 20.26
N MET A 43 -24.92 -2.42 19.08
CA MET A 43 -25.19 -1.64 17.87
C MET A 43 -26.55 -2.07 17.31
N GLU A 44 -27.63 -1.78 18.05
CA GLU A 44 -29.03 -2.09 17.68
C GLU A 44 -29.38 -1.66 16.24
N ASN A 45 -28.67 -0.67 15.69
CA ASN A 45 -28.92 -0.11 14.36
C ASN A 45 -28.10 -0.75 13.22
N GLY A 46 -27.37 -1.84 13.48
CA GLY A 46 -26.68 -2.64 12.46
C GLY A 46 -25.39 -2.04 11.88
N ALA A 47 -24.78 -1.00 12.50
CA ALA A 47 -23.51 -0.39 12.08
C ALA A 47 -22.31 -1.35 12.19
N LEU A 48 -21.28 -1.18 11.35
CA LEU A 48 -20.09 -2.06 11.29
C LEU A 48 -18.92 -1.54 12.15
N ARG A 49 -18.92 -0.25 12.49
CA ARG A 49 -17.88 0.41 13.28
C ARG A 49 -18.51 1.35 14.29
N GLU A 50 -17.90 1.42 15.47
CA GLU A 50 -18.31 2.34 16.52
C GLU A 50 -18.05 3.80 16.12
N GLY A 51 -18.93 4.69 16.55
CA GLY A 51 -18.88 6.11 16.26
C GLY A 51 -20.24 6.64 15.80
N LYS A 52 -20.45 7.93 15.96
CA LYS A 52 -21.67 8.57 15.45
C LYS A 52 -21.64 8.59 13.91
N PRO A 53 -22.78 8.37 13.24
CA PRO A 53 -22.85 8.50 11.79
C PRO A 53 -22.49 9.94 11.39
N LEU A 54 -21.73 10.07 10.31
CA LEU A 54 -21.33 11.37 9.81
C LEU A 54 -22.57 12.16 9.36
N LYS A 55 -22.76 13.36 9.93
CA LYS A 55 -23.80 14.28 9.47
C LYS A 55 -23.33 14.97 8.20
N ILE A 56 -24.17 15.03 7.17
CA ILE A 56 -23.82 15.66 5.88
C ILE A 56 -23.40 17.13 6.06
N MET A 57 -24.08 17.86 6.95
CA MET A 57 -23.78 19.27 7.23
C MET A 57 -22.67 19.47 8.28
N SER A 58 -21.89 18.43 8.61
CA SER A 58 -20.76 18.57 9.51
C SER A 58 -19.55 19.17 8.78
N ILE A 59 -18.72 19.91 9.52
CA ILE A 59 -17.46 20.49 9.02
C ILE A 59 -16.55 19.40 8.43
N GLU A 60 -16.52 18.22 9.05
CA GLU A 60 -15.75 17.06 8.57
C GLU A 60 -16.26 16.54 7.22
N CYS A 61 -17.60 16.44 7.06
CA CYS A 61 -18.18 16.03 5.78
C CYS A 61 -17.93 17.07 4.69
N ILE A 62 -18.06 18.37 5.01
CA ILE A 62 -17.74 19.45 4.06
C ILE A 62 -16.26 19.37 3.65
N GLY A 63 -15.35 19.15 4.61
CA GLY A 63 -13.94 18.95 4.33
C GLY A 63 -13.70 17.78 3.38
N LEU A 64 -14.36 16.64 3.62
CA LEU A 64 -14.25 15.45 2.78
C LEU A 64 -14.83 15.66 1.37
N LEU A 65 -16.01 16.28 1.28
CA LEU A 65 -16.64 16.60 -0.01
C LEU A 65 -15.78 17.58 -0.81
N ALA A 66 -15.14 18.56 -0.16
CA ALA A 66 -14.21 19.47 -0.82
C ALA A 66 -12.97 18.75 -1.40
N GLN A 67 -12.46 17.70 -0.73
CA GLN A 67 -11.39 16.87 -1.31
C GLN A 67 -11.85 16.19 -2.60
N TYR A 68 -13.04 15.57 -2.60
CA TYR A 68 -13.60 14.91 -3.78
C TYR A 68 -13.98 15.91 -4.88
N ALA A 69 -14.40 17.12 -4.53
CA ALA A 69 -14.63 18.19 -5.49
C ALA A 69 -13.34 18.57 -6.22
N GLY A 70 -12.24 18.77 -5.50
CA GLY A 70 -10.93 19.07 -6.09
C GLY A 70 -10.39 17.93 -6.96
N VAL A 71 -10.43 16.70 -6.45
CA VAL A 71 -10.02 15.50 -7.22
C VAL A 71 -10.88 15.34 -8.47
N GLY A 72 -12.20 15.51 -8.34
CA GLY A 72 -13.13 15.44 -9.46
C GLY A 72 -12.81 16.48 -10.53
N PHE A 73 -12.59 17.73 -10.12
CA PHE A 73 -12.23 18.83 -11.02
C PHE A 73 -10.95 18.54 -11.82
N LEU A 74 -9.89 18.09 -11.15
CA LEU A 74 -8.64 17.71 -11.81
C LEU A 74 -8.77 16.48 -12.71
N ALA A 75 -9.60 15.51 -12.33
CA ALA A 75 -9.89 14.35 -13.17
C ALA A 75 -10.66 14.72 -14.46
N GLY A 76 -11.36 15.87 -14.47
CA GLY A 76 -11.96 16.44 -15.68
C GLY A 76 -10.97 17.25 -16.52
N ILE A 77 -10.11 18.04 -15.87
CA ILE A 77 -9.15 18.93 -16.54
C ILE A 77 -7.97 18.16 -17.14
N ILE A 78 -7.22 17.41 -16.34
CA ILE A 78 -5.92 16.86 -16.78
C ILE A 78 -6.06 15.92 -17.99
N PRO A 79 -6.99 14.95 -18.00
CA PRO A 79 -7.22 14.14 -19.21
C PRO A 79 -7.86 14.93 -20.36
N GLY A 80 -8.71 15.92 -20.04
CA GLY A 80 -9.42 16.72 -21.05
C GLY A 80 -8.49 17.60 -21.88
N VAL A 81 -7.40 18.09 -21.29
CA VAL A 81 -6.42 18.98 -21.94
C VAL A 81 -5.56 18.27 -22.99
N ILE A 82 -5.44 16.94 -22.91
CA ILE A 82 -4.56 16.15 -23.78
C ILE A 82 -4.89 16.36 -25.26
N TYR A 83 -6.18 16.32 -25.62
CA TYR A 83 -6.59 16.44 -27.02
C TYR A 83 -6.36 17.85 -27.58
N PRO A 84 -6.89 18.94 -26.97
CA PRO A 84 -6.64 20.30 -27.45
C PRO A 84 -5.15 20.63 -27.56
N VAL A 85 -4.34 20.29 -26.56
CA VAL A 85 -2.92 20.68 -26.54
C VAL A 85 -2.05 19.80 -27.42
N LEU A 86 -2.17 18.48 -27.33
CA LEU A 86 -1.27 17.61 -28.08
C LEU A 86 -1.69 17.49 -29.53
N GLN A 87 -2.99 17.35 -29.81
CA GLN A 87 -3.48 17.17 -31.17
C GLN A 87 -3.86 18.49 -31.83
N GLY A 88 -4.65 19.33 -31.16
CA GLY A 88 -5.10 20.60 -31.72
C GLY A 88 -3.94 21.58 -31.95
N TYR A 89 -3.18 21.86 -30.90
CA TYR A 89 -2.15 22.90 -30.91
C TYR A 89 -0.78 22.41 -31.43
N LEU A 90 -0.30 21.25 -30.95
CA LEU A 90 1.02 20.70 -31.33
C LEU A 90 0.98 19.78 -32.56
N ASN A 91 -0.20 19.43 -33.07
CA ASN A 91 -0.40 18.50 -34.18
C ASN A 91 0.31 17.14 -34.01
N ALA A 92 0.29 16.58 -32.80
CA ALA A 92 0.86 15.27 -32.50
C ALA A 92 0.02 14.14 -33.12
N GLU A 93 0.71 13.08 -33.57
CA GLU A 93 0.07 11.89 -34.12
C GLU A 93 -0.91 11.24 -33.10
N GLY A 94 -2.05 10.74 -33.57
CA GLY A 94 -3.08 10.14 -32.71
C GLY A 94 -2.58 8.97 -31.83
N THR A 95 -1.54 8.26 -32.26
CA THR A 95 -0.86 7.22 -31.45
C THR A 95 -0.15 7.82 -30.22
N THR A 96 0.44 9.00 -30.36
CA THR A 96 1.07 9.76 -29.26
C THR A 96 0.03 10.28 -28.28
N VAL A 97 -1.10 10.79 -28.77
CA VAL A 97 -2.24 11.26 -27.95
C VAL A 97 -2.84 10.12 -27.14
N THR A 98 -3.02 8.95 -27.77
CA THR A 98 -3.51 7.74 -27.09
C THR A 98 -2.53 7.29 -26.01
N SER A 99 -1.24 7.27 -26.32
CA SER A 99 -0.18 6.92 -25.37
C SER A 99 -0.15 7.89 -24.17
N ALA A 100 -0.29 9.19 -24.42
CA ALA A 100 -0.36 10.21 -23.38
C ALA A 100 -1.53 9.98 -22.42
N THR A 101 -2.71 9.65 -22.97
CA THR A 101 -3.90 9.33 -22.18
C THR A 101 -3.68 8.12 -21.27
N VAL A 102 -3.02 7.07 -21.79
CA VAL A 102 -2.66 5.89 -20.99
C VAL A 102 -1.65 6.26 -19.89
N LEU A 103 -0.61 7.05 -20.21
CA LEU A 103 0.39 7.47 -19.22
C LEU A 103 -0.23 8.23 -18.05
N VAL A 104 -1.14 9.17 -18.33
CA VAL A 104 -1.86 9.94 -17.30
C VAL A 104 -2.73 9.04 -16.41
N GLN A 105 -3.14 7.86 -16.89
CA GLN A 105 -3.91 6.87 -16.13
C GLN A 105 -3.05 5.88 -15.33
N ILE A 106 -1.75 5.75 -15.63
CA ILE A 106 -0.84 4.84 -14.91
C ILE A 106 -0.88 5.01 -13.37
N PRO A 107 -0.94 6.23 -12.81
CA PRO A 107 -1.02 6.42 -11.36
C PRO A 107 -2.10 5.56 -10.71
N TRP A 108 -3.27 5.40 -11.33
CA TRP A 108 -4.40 4.65 -10.77
C TRP A 108 -4.07 3.17 -10.52
N CYS A 109 -3.14 2.59 -11.27
CA CYS A 109 -2.63 1.24 -11.02
C CYS A 109 -1.93 1.12 -9.65
N TYR A 110 -1.39 2.22 -9.14
CA TYR A 110 -0.70 2.27 -7.85
C TYR A 110 -1.63 2.55 -6.66
N LYS A 111 -2.94 2.72 -6.90
CA LYS A 111 -3.93 3.03 -5.85
C LYS A 111 -3.88 2.05 -4.68
N MET A 112 -3.72 0.75 -4.96
CA MET A 112 -3.57 -0.28 -3.91
C MET A 112 -2.35 -0.03 -3.02
N PHE A 113 -1.20 0.28 -3.61
CA PHE A 113 0.04 0.50 -2.86
C PHE A 113 -0.05 1.75 -1.98
N PHE A 114 -0.63 2.85 -2.48
CA PHE A 114 -0.87 4.03 -1.65
C PHE A 114 -1.89 3.77 -0.53
N GLY A 115 -2.86 2.90 -0.78
CA GLY A 115 -3.80 2.46 0.24
C GLY A 115 -3.06 1.80 1.40
N VAL A 116 -2.24 0.79 1.09
CA VAL A 116 -1.41 0.09 2.08
C VAL A 116 -0.47 1.05 2.80
N ILE A 117 0.22 1.94 2.08
CA ILE A 117 1.15 2.89 2.70
C ILE A 117 0.44 3.80 3.70
N SER A 118 -0.68 4.43 3.29
CA SER A 118 -1.40 5.33 4.20
C SER A 118 -2.07 4.59 5.37
N ASP A 119 -2.46 3.33 5.19
CA ASP A 119 -3.03 2.47 6.24
C ASP A 119 -1.98 2.04 7.27
N CYS A 120 -0.78 1.68 6.80
CA CYS A 120 0.26 1.04 7.61
C CYS A 120 1.23 2.03 8.26
N PHE A 121 1.48 3.18 7.64
CA PHE A 121 2.51 4.13 8.09
C PHE A 121 1.89 5.48 8.51
N PRO A 122 1.49 5.65 9.78
CA PRO A 122 1.04 6.95 10.26
C PRO A 122 2.21 7.95 10.27
N ILE A 123 1.96 9.17 9.78
CA ILE A 123 2.92 10.28 9.80
C ILE A 123 2.53 11.22 10.95
N LEU A 124 3.45 11.46 11.89
CA LEU A 124 3.22 12.32 13.06
C LEU A 124 1.98 11.92 13.90
N GLY A 125 1.63 10.63 13.91
CA GLY A 125 0.45 10.10 14.61
C GLY A 125 -0.86 10.15 13.83
N TYR A 126 -0.88 10.79 12.65
CA TYR A 126 -2.05 10.87 11.77
C TYR A 126 -1.94 9.88 10.59
N ARG A 127 -3.05 9.27 10.19
CA ARG A 127 -3.08 8.22 9.14
C ARG A 127 -3.43 8.74 7.75
N ARG A 128 -4.27 9.77 7.63
CA ARG A 128 -4.82 10.21 6.32
C ARG A 128 -4.49 11.66 6.03
N ARG A 129 -4.64 12.57 7.00
CA ARG A 129 -4.40 14.02 6.79
C ARG A 129 -3.03 14.34 6.19
N PRO A 130 -1.91 13.78 6.68
CA PRO A 130 -0.60 14.08 6.12
C PRO A 130 -0.47 13.64 4.67
N TYR A 131 -1.06 12.49 4.30
CA TYR A 131 -1.02 11.99 2.93
C TYR A 131 -1.83 12.87 1.96
N MET A 132 -2.98 13.41 2.40
CA MET A 132 -3.72 14.40 1.59
C MET A 132 -2.95 15.70 1.44
N VAL A 133 -2.34 16.21 2.51
CA VAL A 133 -1.51 17.43 2.43
C VAL A 133 -0.34 17.22 1.47
N ILE A 134 0.38 16.10 1.59
CA ILE A 134 1.51 15.76 0.71
C ILE A 134 1.04 15.64 -0.74
N GLY A 135 -0.07 14.93 -0.98
CA GLY A 135 -0.62 14.75 -2.32
C GLY A 135 -1.02 16.08 -2.98
N TRP A 136 -1.70 16.96 -2.23
CA TRP A 136 -2.09 18.27 -2.74
C TRP A 136 -0.90 19.18 -2.97
N LEU A 137 0.04 19.27 -2.03
CA LEU A 137 1.26 20.06 -2.20
C LEU A 137 2.04 19.59 -3.44
N PHE A 138 2.17 18.28 -3.62
CA PHE A 138 2.82 17.71 -4.81
C PHE A 138 2.06 18.07 -6.08
N CYS A 139 0.74 17.84 -6.12
CA CYS A 139 -0.10 18.16 -7.27
C CYS A 139 -0.03 19.64 -7.66
N ILE A 140 -0.22 20.54 -6.69
CA ILE A 140 -0.19 21.99 -6.88
C ILE A 140 1.19 22.46 -7.36
N THR A 141 2.26 21.90 -6.79
CA THR A 141 3.63 22.23 -7.24
C THR A 141 3.82 21.86 -8.69
N ILE A 142 3.37 20.67 -9.11
CA ILE A 142 3.45 20.24 -10.51
C ILE A 142 2.55 21.08 -11.43
N LEU A 143 1.35 21.49 -10.98
CA LEU A 143 0.49 22.41 -11.72
C LEU A 143 1.18 23.76 -11.97
N PHE A 144 1.85 24.33 -10.95
CA PHE A 144 2.61 25.57 -11.12
C PHE A 144 3.86 25.39 -11.98
N VAL A 145 4.52 24.23 -11.92
CA VAL A 145 5.62 23.91 -12.84
C VAL A 145 5.10 23.90 -14.28
N MET A 146 3.97 23.25 -14.56
CA MET A 146 3.36 23.25 -15.90
C MET A 146 2.94 24.65 -16.35
N ALA A 147 2.45 25.49 -15.43
CA ALA A 147 2.14 26.89 -15.72
C ALA A 147 3.38 27.72 -16.06
N ALA A 148 4.55 27.38 -15.48
CA ALA A 148 5.81 28.06 -15.76
C ALA A 148 6.53 27.52 -17.01
N MET A 149 6.06 26.41 -17.59
CA MET A 149 6.65 25.85 -18.81
C MET A 149 6.24 26.68 -20.03
N SER A 150 7.22 27.13 -20.81
CA SER A 150 6.96 27.75 -22.11
C SER A 150 6.47 26.68 -23.10
N ILE A 151 5.36 26.97 -23.77
CA ILE A 151 4.87 26.19 -24.89
C ILE A 151 5.49 26.76 -26.18
N PRO A 152 6.02 25.92 -27.08
CA PRO A 152 6.48 26.38 -28.38
C PRO A 152 5.32 26.96 -29.19
N ASP A 153 5.64 27.75 -30.22
CA ASP A 153 4.63 28.28 -31.13
C ASP A 153 3.80 27.13 -31.75
N PRO A 154 2.51 27.35 -32.05
CA PRO A 154 1.61 26.32 -32.56
C PRO A 154 2.12 25.71 -33.87
N TYR A 155 1.66 24.51 -34.21
CA TYR A 155 2.07 23.84 -35.45
C TYR A 155 1.69 24.66 -36.69
N TYR A 156 0.47 25.19 -36.72
CA TYR A 156 0.01 26.10 -37.77
C TYR A 156 0.26 27.54 -37.34
N GLY A 157 1.02 28.30 -38.13
CA GLY A 157 1.25 29.73 -37.88
C GLY A 157 0.01 30.60 -38.13
N ASP A 158 -0.93 30.10 -38.94
CA ASP A 158 -2.25 30.68 -39.14
C ASP A 158 -3.33 29.66 -38.75
N ALA A 159 -4.17 30.02 -37.78
CA ALA A 159 -5.21 29.15 -37.26
C ALA A 159 -6.30 28.82 -38.31
N ALA A 160 -6.46 29.64 -39.35
CA ALA A 160 -7.40 29.39 -40.44
C ALA A 160 -7.06 28.09 -41.22
N MET A 161 -5.79 27.66 -41.20
CA MET A 161 -5.32 26.44 -41.86
C MET A 161 -5.98 25.17 -41.32
N HIS A 162 -6.56 25.19 -40.12
CA HIS A 162 -7.36 24.07 -39.60
C HIS A 162 -8.70 23.87 -40.34
N THR A 163 -9.19 24.89 -41.05
CA THR A 163 -10.52 24.89 -41.68
C THR A 163 -10.47 24.93 -43.20
N ILE A 164 -9.32 25.27 -43.78
CA ILE A 164 -9.09 25.37 -45.23
C ILE A 164 -8.40 24.08 -45.68
N ASP A 165 -8.85 23.50 -46.79
CA ASP A 165 -8.23 22.31 -47.38
C ASP A 165 -6.78 22.58 -47.78
N GLU A 166 -5.90 21.57 -47.66
CA GLU A 166 -4.46 21.70 -47.90
C GLU A 166 -4.11 22.20 -49.31
N GLU A 167 -5.01 21.99 -50.28
CA GLU A 167 -4.85 22.42 -51.68
C GLU A 167 -4.97 23.94 -51.87
N ASP A 168 -5.63 24.63 -50.93
CA ASP A 168 -5.95 26.06 -50.98
C ASP A 168 -5.01 26.91 -50.09
N TRP A 169 -3.98 26.30 -49.49
CA TRP A 169 -3.02 27.02 -48.66
C TRP A 169 -2.15 27.96 -49.48
N THR A 170 -1.93 29.17 -48.94
CA THR A 170 -1.01 30.14 -49.54
C THR A 170 0.45 29.78 -49.23
N ASP A 171 1.38 30.19 -50.09
CA ASP A 171 2.82 29.94 -49.89
C ASP A 171 3.32 30.49 -48.53
N ASP A 172 2.84 31.67 -48.12
CA ASP A 172 3.16 32.28 -46.82
C ASP A 172 2.65 31.45 -45.63
N GLN A 173 1.49 30.78 -45.77
CA GLN A 173 0.93 29.90 -44.75
C GLN A 173 1.72 28.59 -44.65
N ILE A 174 2.15 28.03 -45.77
CA ILE A 174 3.00 26.83 -45.81
C ILE A 174 4.35 27.11 -45.13
N ASP A 175 4.96 28.26 -45.40
CA ASP A 175 6.23 28.68 -44.78
C ASP A 175 6.10 28.96 -43.27
N SER A 176 4.87 29.17 -42.77
CA SER A 176 4.60 29.40 -41.35
C SER A 176 4.51 28.11 -40.49
N ILE A 177 4.57 26.93 -41.12
CA ILE A 177 4.41 25.64 -40.44
C ILE A 177 5.61 25.34 -39.52
N ASN A 178 5.32 25.04 -38.26
CA ASN A 178 6.31 24.64 -37.28
C ASN A 178 6.40 23.10 -37.16
N GLU A 179 7.19 22.47 -38.03
CA GLU A 179 7.41 21.02 -38.03
C GLU A 179 8.00 20.47 -36.71
N SER A 180 8.59 21.32 -35.87
CA SER A 180 9.22 20.91 -34.61
C SER A 180 8.25 20.84 -33.43
N ALA A 181 7.04 21.40 -33.55
CA ALA A 181 6.04 21.44 -32.48
C ALA A 181 5.65 20.03 -31.95
N PRO A 182 5.40 19.00 -32.79
CA PRO A 182 4.98 17.68 -32.32
C PRO A 182 6.03 17.00 -31.43
N ASN A 183 7.32 17.26 -31.66
CA ASN A 183 8.43 16.68 -30.90
C ASN A 183 8.44 17.13 -29.42
N SER A 184 7.74 18.22 -29.08
CA SER A 184 7.66 18.72 -27.70
C SER A 184 6.50 18.11 -26.90
N ALA A 185 5.58 17.36 -27.53
CA ALA A 185 4.40 16.78 -26.88
C ALA A 185 4.74 15.97 -25.62
N GLY A 186 5.76 15.12 -25.68
CA GLY A 186 6.17 14.26 -24.56
C GLY A 186 6.59 15.03 -23.29
N LYS A 187 7.07 16.28 -23.43
CA LYS A 187 7.49 17.13 -22.31
C LYS A 187 6.32 17.49 -21.39
N TYR A 188 5.10 17.55 -21.90
CA TYR A 188 3.91 17.93 -21.14
C TYR A 188 3.19 16.71 -20.53
N VAL A 189 3.33 15.53 -21.14
CA VAL A 189 2.69 14.28 -20.67
C VAL A 189 3.22 13.85 -19.30
N VAL A 190 4.53 13.93 -19.08
CA VAL A 190 5.14 13.49 -17.81
C VAL A 190 4.67 14.34 -16.62
N PRO A 191 4.72 15.69 -16.67
CA PRO A 191 4.10 16.53 -15.64
C PRO A 191 2.60 16.26 -15.42
N MET A 192 1.82 16.04 -16.49
CA MET A 192 0.40 15.67 -16.35
C MET A 192 0.23 14.36 -15.56
N MET A 193 1.03 13.34 -15.86
CA MET A 193 1.04 12.08 -15.11
C MET A 193 1.43 12.28 -13.64
N LEU A 194 2.43 13.13 -13.36
CA LEU A 194 2.85 13.45 -11.99
C LEU A 194 1.75 14.22 -11.23
N ALA A 195 1.08 15.18 -11.86
CA ALA A 195 -0.08 15.85 -11.28
C ALA A 195 -1.18 14.85 -10.90
N SER A 196 -1.43 13.87 -11.78
CA SER A 196 -2.36 12.77 -11.52
C SER A 196 -1.98 11.89 -10.34
N PHE A 197 -0.69 11.66 -10.13
CA PHE A 197 -0.20 10.96 -8.95
C PHE A 197 -0.47 11.73 -7.66
N GLY A 198 -0.33 13.06 -7.69
CA GLY A 198 -0.59 13.94 -6.53
C GLY A 198 -2.06 13.90 -6.08
N TYR A 199 -3.01 14.17 -6.99
CA TYR A 199 -4.42 14.14 -6.61
C TYR A 199 -4.90 12.71 -6.30
N LEU A 200 -4.31 11.67 -6.90
CA LEU A 200 -4.62 10.28 -6.57
C LEU A 200 -4.25 9.96 -5.12
N LEU A 201 -3.08 10.40 -4.64
CA LEU A 201 -2.68 10.18 -3.25
C LEU A 201 -3.70 10.78 -2.26
N CYS A 202 -4.24 11.95 -2.59
CA CYS A 202 -5.34 12.54 -1.83
C CYS A 202 -6.62 11.69 -1.89
N GLU A 203 -6.99 11.21 -3.08
CA GLU A 203 -8.17 10.37 -3.28
C GLU A 203 -8.09 9.09 -2.46
N VAL A 204 -6.94 8.40 -2.44
CA VAL A 204 -6.78 7.14 -1.69
C VAL A 204 -6.99 7.36 -0.20
N ALA A 205 -6.44 8.44 0.36
CA ALA A 205 -6.63 8.81 1.75
C ALA A 205 -8.10 9.19 2.04
N ALA A 206 -8.76 9.89 1.11
CA ALA A 206 -10.18 10.24 1.16
C ALA A 206 -11.09 9.00 1.11
N ASP A 207 -10.82 8.05 0.22
CA ASP A 207 -11.56 6.78 0.08
C ASP A 207 -11.51 5.97 1.39
N ALA A 208 -10.34 5.91 2.02
CA ALA A 208 -10.19 5.22 3.30
C ALA A 208 -11.06 5.87 4.40
N MET A 209 -11.15 7.20 4.44
CA MET A 209 -12.05 7.91 5.36
C MET A 209 -13.53 7.68 5.02
N VAL A 210 -13.89 7.65 3.74
CA VAL A 210 -15.26 7.36 3.30
C VAL A 210 -15.70 5.97 3.75
N VAL A 211 -14.84 4.96 3.59
CA VAL A 211 -15.12 3.60 4.07
C VAL A 211 -15.30 3.60 5.59
N GLU A 212 -14.42 4.29 6.31
CA GLU A 212 -14.52 4.43 7.77
C GLU A 212 -15.84 5.10 8.20
N TYR A 213 -16.24 6.18 7.54
CA TYR A 213 -17.50 6.87 7.86
C TYR A 213 -18.74 6.07 7.46
N ALA A 214 -18.72 5.41 6.30
CA ALA A 214 -19.82 4.56 5.84
C ALA A 214 -20.02 3.34 6.77
N GLN A 215 -18.96 2.82 7.38
CA GLN A 215 -19.07 1.75 8.37
C GLN A 215 -19.76 2.18 9.67
N ARG A 216 -19.73 3.48 10.01
CA ARG A 216 -20.44 4.06 11.18
C ARG A 216 -21.92 4.32 10.89
N GLU A 217 -22.35 4.24 9.62
CA GLU A 217 -23.76 4.43 9.26
C GLU A 217 -24.61 3.21 9.65
N PRO A 218 -25.83 3.45 10.19
CA PRO A 218 -26.79 2.38 10.46
C PRO A 218 -27.23 1.69 9.16
N LEU A 219 -27.72 0.46 9.25
CA LEU A 219 -28.02 -0.37 8.09
C LEU A 219 -28.94 0.35 7.07
N GLU A 220 -29.93 1.10 7.55
CA GLU A 220 -30.91 1.81 6.72
C GLU A 220 -30.32 2.99 5.93
N GLN A 221 -29.21 3.58 6.38
CA GLN A 221 -28.58 4.77 5.77
C GLN A 221 -27.18 4.49 5.23
N ARG A 222 -26.73 3.24 5.28
CA ARG A 222 -25.38 2.85 4.86
C ARG A 222 -25.18 3.12 3.38
N GLY A 223 -24.10 3.82 3.07
CA GLY A 223 -23.74 4.21 1.71
C GLY A 223 -24.17 5.63 1.38
N ARG A 224 -24.83 6.35 2.29
CA ARG A 224 -25.22 7.75 2.06
C ARG A 224 -23.99 8.66 1.91
N VAL A 225 -22.99 8.52 2.78
CA VAL A 225 -21.71 9.25 2.63
C VAL A 225 -21.00 8.88 1.32
N GLN A 226 -20.99 7.59 0.95
CA GLN A 226 -20.41 7.12 -0.31
C GLN A 226 -21.10 7.76 -1.51
N THR A 227 -22.42 7.73 -1.57
CA THR A 227 -23.19 8.36 -2.64
C THR A 227 -22.91 9.87 -2.71
N ALA A 228 -22.88 10.57 -1.58
CA ALA A 228 -22.61 12.00 -1.55
C ALA A 228 -21.23 12.35 -2.15
N VAL A 229 -20.17 11.62 -1.77
CA VAL A 229 -18.83 11.89 -2.30
C VAL A 229 -18.72 11.59 -3.80
N TYR A 230 -19.33 10.50 -4.29
CA TYR A 230 -19.28 10.15 -5.71
C TYR A 230 -20.10 11.10 -6.58
N VAL A 231 -21.25 11.57 -6.08
CA VAL A 231 -22.03 12.63 -6.75
C VAL A 231 -21.17 13.88 -6.87
N VAL A 232 -20.57 14.36 -5.77
CA VAL A 232 -19.71 15.54 -5.80
C VAL A 232 -18.53 15.35 -6.75
N LYS A 233 -17.80 14.22 -6.66
CA LYS A 233 -16.68 13.92 -7.56
C LYS A 233 -17.10 14.01 -9.03
N THR A 234 -18.19 13.32 -9.39
CA THR A 234 -18.66 13.24 -10.78
C THR A 234 -19.15 14.60 -11.28
N SER A 235 -19.87 15.36 -10.45
CA SER A 235 -20.29 16.72 -10.79
C SER A 235 -19.09 17.64 -11.04
N PHE A 236 -18.07 17.59 -10.20
CA PHE A 236 -16.87 18.40 -10.40
C PHE A 236 -16.01 17.92 -11.57
N THR A 237 -16.01 16.63 -11.90
CA THR A 237 -15.42 16.12 -13.16
C THR A 237 -16.13 16.70 -14.37
N ALA A 238 -17.46 16.74 -14.37
CA ALA A 238 -18.23 17.37 -15.45
C ALA A 238 -17.93 18.89 -15.54
N ILE A 239 -17.80 19.57 -14.41
CA ILE A 239 -17.39 20.99 -14.38
C ILE A 239 -15.99 21.16 -14.98
N GLY A 240 -15.02 20.34 -14.57
CA GLY A 240 -13.66 20.37 -15.12
C GLY A 240 -13.63 20.14 -16.63
N ALA A 241 -14.36 19.13 -17.11
CA ALA A 241 -14.49 18.86 -18.55
C ALA A 241 -15.17 20.02 -19.31
N THR A 242 -16.16 20.68 -18.68
CA THR A 242 -16.82 21.86 -19.25
C THR A 242 -15.85 23.04 -19.35
N VAL A 243 -14.99 23.25 -18.34
CA VAL A 243 -13.94 24.27 -18.41
C VAL A 243 -13.04 24.03 -19.62
N ILE A 244 -12.63 22.78 -19.88
CA ILE A 244 -11.84 22.47 -21.09
C ILE A 244 -12.63 22.78 -22.36
N ALA A 245 -13.87 22.30 -22.45
CA ALA A 245 -14.70 22.45 -23.64
C ALA A 245 -14.99 23.92 -24.00
N PHE A 246 -15.07 24.82 -23.01
CA PHE A 246 -15.31 26.25 -23.25
C PHE A 246 -14.03 27.05 -23.43
N PHE A 247 -12.99 26.79 -22.63
CA PHE A 247 -11.80 27.62 -22.59
C PHE A 247 -10.65 27.10 -23.46
N MET A 248 -10.69 25.85 -23.94
CA MET A 248 -9.70 25.28 -24.87
C MET A 248 -10.34 24.86 -26.19
N ASN A 249 -11.25 25.69 -26.69
CA ASN A 249 -11.95 25.48 -27.97
C ASN A 249 -11.79 26.70 -28.90
N GLY A 250 -10.67 27.42 -28.77
CA GLY A 250 -10.30 28.48 -29.69
C GLY A 250 -9.71 27.94 -30.98
N GLU A 251 -9.58 28.80 -31.99
CA GLU A 251 -9.03 28.44 -33.32
C GLU A 251 -7.63 27.79 -33.22
N GLU A 252 -6.78 28.25 -32.29
CA GLU A 252 -5.44 27.69 -32.00
C GLU A 252 -5.44 26.23 -31.52
N TYR A 253 -6.59 25.73 -31.04
CA TYR A 253 -6.76 24.37 -30.54
C TYR A 253 -7.65 23.52 -31.48
N ALA A 254 -7.76 23.92 -32.75
CA ALA A 254 -8.69 23.35 -33.73
C ALA A 254 -10.19 23.50 -33.35
N GLY A 255 -10.50 24.53 -32.56
CA GLY A 255 -11.87 24.89 -32.17
C GLY A 255 -12.43 26.04 -33.02
N SER A 256 -13.61 26.54 -32.63
CA SER A 256 -14.35 27.57 -33.38
C SER A 256 -14.55 28.89 -32.61
N PHE A 257 -14.05 28.98 -31.38
CA PHE A 257 -14.25 30.18 -30.56
C PHE A 257 -13.16 31.21 -30.81
N SER A 258 -13.52 32.49 -30.73
CA SER A 258 -12.56 33.60 -30.83
C SER A 258 -11.79 33.87 -29.54
N PHE A 259 -12.08 33.14 -28.47
CA PHE A 259 -11.38 33.23 -27.20
C PHE A 259 -10.94 31.85 -26.74
N SER A 260 -9.77 31.79 -26.12
CA SER A 260 -9.22 30.61 -25.48
C SER A 260 -8.34 31.03 -24.31
N LEU A 261 -8.11 30.09 -23.39
CA LEU A 261 -7.03 30.19 -22.41
C LEU A 261 -5.83 29.43 -22.94
N SER A 262 -4.65 29.97 -22.69
CA SER A 262 -3.42 29.20 -22.86
C SER A 262 -3.39 28.04 -21.87
N PHE A 263 -2.70 26.95 -22.22
CA PHE A 263 -2.46 25.84 -21.29
C PHE A 263 -1.83 26.33 -19.98
N GLN A 264 -0.90 27.28 -20.03
CA GLN A 264 -0.24 27.82 -18.84
C GLN A 264 -1.20 28.55 -17.92
N GLU A 265 -2.05 29.42 -18.48
CA GLU A 265 -3.08 30.13 -17.71
C GLU A 265 -4.06 29.16 -17.06
N LEU A 266 -4.49 28.13 -17.80
CA LEU A 266 -5.39 27.12 -17.27
C LEU A 266 -4.73 26.34 -16.11
N MET A 267 -3.47 25.92 -16.25
CA MET A 267 -2.75 25.22 -15.18
C MET A 267 -2.53 26.10 -13.95
N MET A 268 -2.25 27.40 -14.15
CA MET A 268 -2.11 28.38 -13.08
C MET A 268 -3.42 28.58 -12.32
N ILE A 269 -4.52 28.84 -13.03
CA ILE A 269 -5.86 29.02 -12.44
C ILE A 269 -6.27 27.76 -11.67
N THR A 270 -6.05 26.59 -12.26
CA THR A 270 -6.36 25.30 -11.63
C THR A 270 -5.53 25.08 -10.36
N GLY A 271 -4.23 25.37 -10.38
CA GLY A 271 -3.36 25.31 -9.20
C GLY A 271 -3.84 26.23 -8.07
N VAL A 272 -4.25 27.46 -8.40
CA VAL A 272 -4.81 28.41 -7.42
C VAL A 272 -6.14 27.92 -6.84
N ILE A 273 -7.03 27.36 -7.66
CA ILE A 273 -8.31 26.78 -7.20
C ILE A 273 -8.09 25.60 -6.25
N CYS A 274 -7.06 24.78 -6.50
CA CYS A 274 -6.75 23.62 -5.65
C CYS A 274 -5.96 24.00 -4.38
N ALA A 275 -5.29 25.15 -4.32
CA ALA A 275 -4.47 25.54 -3.17
C ALA A 275 -5.18 25.54 -1.80
N PRO A 276 -6.43 26.04 -1.67
CA PRO A 276 -7.19 25.97 -0.42
C PRO A 276 -7.43 24.55 0.09
N LEU A 277 -7.39 23.52 -0.78
CA LEU A 277 -7.65 22.12 -0.40
C LEU A 277 -6.59 21.58 0.57
N VAL A 278 -5.36 22.11 0.51
CA VAL A 278 -4.30 21.81 1.48
C VAL A 278 -4.75 22.22 2.89
N LEU A 279 -5.24 23.46 3.05
CA LEU A 279 -5.71 23.97 4.33
C LEU A 279 -6.96 23.20 4.79
N ILE A 280 -7.89 22.94 3.89
CA ILE A 280 -9.10 22.16 4.18
C ILE A 280 -8.75 20.76 4.68
N SER A 281 -7.77 20.10 4.06
CA SER A 281 -7.36 18.74 4.44
C SER A 281 -6.78 18.68 5.87
N TRP A 282 -6.17 19.76 6.34
CA TRP A 282 -5.60 19.84 7.68
C TRP A 282 -6.62 20.29 8.74
N PHE A 283 -7.39 21.35 8.45
CA PHE A 283 -8.25 22.02 9.44
C PHE A 283 -9.67 21.47 9.54
N LEU A 284 -10.28 21.03 8.43
CA LEU A 284 -11.69 20.64 8.42
C LEU A 284 -11.90 19.15 8.67
N LEU A 285 -10.93 18.32 8.31
CA LEU A 285 -10.99 16.88 8.56
C LEU A 285 -10.52 16.61 9.98
N ASN A 286 -11.28 15.82 10.75
CA ASN A 286 -10.85 15.35 12.06
C ASN A 286 -10.46 13.88 12.03
N GLU A 287 -9.35 13.57 12.67
CA GLU A 287 -8.84 12.23 12.99
C GLU A 287 -8.72 12.20 14.51
N GLU A 288 -9.35 11.21 15.15
CA GLU A 288 -9.19 10.97 16.58
C GLU A 288 -7.76 10.47 16.83
N LEU A 289 -6.99 11.23 17.63
CA LEU A 289 -5.55 11.02 17.84
C LEU A 289 -5.24 9.93 18.87
N TRP A 290 -6.22 9.13 19.31
CA TRP A 290 -6.04 8.23 20.46
C TRP A 290 -6.56 6.81 20.20
N ASP A 291 -5.61 5.87 20.26
CA ASP A 291 -5.76 4.50 20.75
C ASP A 291 -6.33 3.39 19.83
N VAL A 292 -5.79 3.23 18.62
CA VAL A 292 -6.14 2.06 17.77
C VAL A 292 -4.93 1.43 17.08
N VAL A 293 -4.00 0.87 17.86
CA VAL A 293 -3.20 -0.27 17.37
C VAL A 293 -3.36 -1.46 18.32
N ARG A 294 -4.59 -1.96 18.41
CA ARG A 294 -4.88 -3.35 18.80
C ARG A 294 -5.86 -4.03 17.82
N ASN A 295 -5.82 -3.65 16.54
CA ASN A 295 -6.51 -4.42 15.52
C ASN A 295 -5.65 -5.65 15.18
N GLN A 296 -6.19 -6.85 15.40
CA GLN A 296 -5.54 -8.12 15.06
C GLN A 296 -5.11 -8.16 13.58
N TRP A 297 -5.84 -7.48 12.69
CA TRP A 297 -5.49 -7.36 11.27
C TRP A 297 -4.24 -6.53 11.01
N PHE A 298 -3.92 -5.55 11.86
CA PHE A 298 -2.66 -4.80 11.75
C PHE A 298 -1.47 -5.69 12.11
N TRP A 299 -1.59 -6.48 13.18
CA TRP A 299 -0.58 -7.44 13.61
C TRP A 299 -0.50 -8.70 12.74
N LEU A 300 -1.56 -9.05 12.00
CA LEU A 300 -1.54 -10.12 11.00
C LEU A 300 -1.04 -9.62 9.63
N GLY A 301 -1.30 -8.35 9.28
CA GLY A 301 -0.87 -7.75 8.03
C GLY A 301 0.65 -7.60 7.92
N VAL A 302 1.33 -7.28 9.03
CA VAL A 302 2.80 -7.20 9.05
C VAL A 302 3.45 -8.56 8.71
N PRO A 303 3.09 -9.69 9.34
CA PRO A 303 3.51 -11.02 8.93
C PRO A 303 3.13 -11.38 7.48
N MET A 304 1.98 -10.94 6.98
CA MET A 304 1.57 -11.17 5.59
C MET A 304 2.54 -10.54 4.59
N ILE A 305 3.01 -9.33 4.89
CA ILE A 305 4.03 -8.65 4.08
C ILE A 305 5.39 -9.37 4.22
N GLU A 306 5.73 -9.90 5.40
CA GLU A 306 6.97 -10.68 5.61
C GLU A 306 6.98 -12.03 4.88
N TYR A 307 5.83 -12.66 4.65
CA TYR A 307 5.75 -13.94 3.93
C TYR A 307 6.20 -13.84 2.47
N LEU A 308 6.05 -12.68 1.83
CA LEU A 308 6.50 -12.50 0.44
C LEU A 308 8.04 -12.52 0.32
N PRO A 309 8.81 -11.69 1.06
CA PRO A 309 10.25 -11.83 1.18
C PRO A 309 10.71 -13.22 1.64
N ASP A 310 10.01 -13.84 2.59
CA ASP A 310 10.33 -15.20 3.04
C ASP A 310 10.14 -16.24 1.93
N GLY A 311 9.11 -16.10 1.10
CA GLY A 311 8.91 -16.93 -0.09
C GLY A 311 10.02 -16.77 -1.12
N ILE A 312 10.46 -15.53 -1.38
CA ILE A 312 11.60 -15.23 -2.26
C ILE A 312 12.89 -15.85 -1.69
N ARG A 313 13.15 -15.68 -0.39
CA ARG A 313 14.29 -16.30 0.31
C ARG A 313 14.27 -17.82 0.19
N PHE A 314 13.10 -18.44 0.38
CA PHE A 314 12.92 -19.88 0.25
C PHE A 314 13.19 -20.37 -1.18
N MET A 315 12.70 -19.66 -2.18
CA MET A 315 12.94 -19.97 -3.60
C MET A 315 14.42 -19.87 -3.97
N ILE A 316 15.13 -18.84 -3.51
CA ILE A 316 16.59 -18.70 -3.75
C ILE A 316 17.34 -19.87 -3.10
N ALA A 317 16.96 -20.27 -1.88
CA ALA A 317 17.60 -21.38 -1.19
C ALA A 317 17.40 -22.73 -1.91
N THR A 318 16.22 -23.00 -2.50
CA THR A 318 15.97 -24.26 -3.22
C THR A 318 16.77 -24.36 -4.52
N TYR A 319 17.06 -23.24 -5.20
CA TYR A 319 17.94 -23.26 -6.37
C TYR A 319 19.37 -23.66 -6.03
N VAL A 320 19.88 -23.28 -4.86
CA VAL A 320 21.22 -23.69 -4.41
C VAL A 320 21.29 -25.21 -4.20
N VAL A 321 20.22 -25.84 -3.72
CA VAL A 321 20.16 -27.29 -3.52
C VAL A 321 20.33 -28.03 -4.86
N VAL A 322 19.69 -27.55 -5.93
CA VAL A 322 19.77 -28.17 -7.27
C VAL A 322 21.20 -28.20 -7.79
N GLU A 323 21.97 -27.13 -7.58
CA GLU A 323 23.36 -27.05 -8.04
C GLU A 323 24.30 -27.91 -7.18
N LEU A 324 24.00 -28.06 -5.88
CA LEU A 324 24.84 -28.80 -4.95
C LEU A 324 24.54 -30.30 -4.90
N ALA A 325 23.31 -30.72 -5.20
CA ALA A 325 22.91 -32.13 -5.12
C ALA A 325 23.78 -33.03 -6.03
N GLU A 326 24.10 -34.21 -5.54
CA GLU A 326 24.84 -35.24 -6.28
C GLU A 326 23.94 -36.47 -6.50
N PRO A 327 24.11 -37.17 -7.63
CA PRO A 327 23.37 -38.39 -7.91
C PRO A 327 23.43 -39.39 -6.74
N GLY A 328 22.26 -39.84 -6.26
CA GLY A 328 22.13 -40.81 -5.17
C GLY A 328 22.15 -40.23 -3.75
N HIS A 329 22.36 -38.91 -3.60
CA HIS A 329 22.35 -38.21 -2.31
C HIS A 329 21.45 -36.97 -2.31
N GLU A 330 20.59 -36.82 -3.32
CA GLU A 330 19.76 -35.63 -3.53
C GLU A 330 18.85 -35.36 -2.34
N GLY A 331 18.21 -36.42 -1.83
CA GLY A 331 17.31 -36.33 -0.68
C GLY A 331 18.03 -35.96 0.63
N ALA A 332 19.25 -36.46 0.83
CA ALA A 332 20.04 -36.18 2.03
C ALA A 332 20.48 -34.71 2.08
N LEU A 333 20.96 -34.18 0.95
CA LEU A 333 21.37 -32.78 0.86
C LEU A 333 20.18 -31.83 0.94
N TYR A 334 19.09 -32.15 0.24
CA TYR A 334 17.85 -31.38 0.29
C TYR A 334 17.27 -31.36 1.71
N GLY A 335 17.25 -32.51 2.38
CA GLY A 335 16.83 -32.65 3.77
C GLY A 335 17.70 -31.85 4.73
N LEU A 336 19.03 -31.88 4.58
CA LEU A 336 19.97 -31.13 5.43
C LEU A 336 19.77 -29.61 5.35
N LEU A 337 19.63 -29.06 4.14
CA LEU A 337 19.43 -27.62 3.93
C LEU A 337 18.05 -27.16 4.42
N THR A 338 17.01 -27.96 4.19
CA THR A 338 15.66 -27.69 4.69
C THR A 338 15.61 -27.75 6.21
N ALA A 339 16.22 -28.78 6.82
CA ALA A 339 16.27 -28.95 8.26
C ALA A 339 17.02 -27.78 8.94
N THR A 340 18.14 -27.34 8.37
CA THR A 340 18.92 -26.21 8.89
C THR A 340 18.10 -24.92 8.88
N THR A 341 17.34 -24.66 7.80
CA THR A 341 16.48 -23.48 7.67
C THR A 341 15.34 -23.50 8.69
N ASN A 342 14.67 -24.64 8.85
CA ASN A 342 13.56 -24.80 9.79
C ASN A 342 14.01 -24.79 11.25
N LEU A 343 15.24 -25.21 11.54
CA LEU A 343 15.82 -25.24 12.88
C LEU A 343 16.23 -23.85 13.40
N THR A 344 16.64 -22.96 12.49
CA THR A 344 17.15 -21.63 12.84
C THR A 344 16.11 -20.80 13.61
N THR A 345 14.84 -20.88 13.21
CA THR A 345 13.73 -20.12 13.83
C THR A 345 13.47 -20.51 15.30
N PRO A 346 13.20 -21.78 15.65
CA PRO A 346 12.96 -22.16 17.05
C PRO A 346 14.22 -22.00 17.92
N PHE A 347 15.41 -22.28 17.38
CA PHE A 347 16.66 -22.05 18.12
C PHE A 347 16.88 -20.56 18.41
N GLY A 348 16.71 -19.68 17.41
CA GLY A 348 16.84 -18.23 17.56
C GLY A 348 15.84 -17.66 18.56
N ARG A 349 14.58 -18.13 18.55
CA ARG A 349 13.57 -17.74 19.55
C ARG A 349 13.97 -18.14 20.96
N SER A 350 14.50 -19.35 21.15
CA SER A 350 14.98 -19.82 22.46
C SER A 350 16.16 -18.98 22.96
N MET A 351 17.10 -18.61 22.08
CA MET A 351 18.21 -17.71 22.44
C MET A 351 17.72 -16.31 22.78
N ALA A 352 16.77 -15.77 22.01
CA ALA A 352 16.17 -14.47 22.30
C ALA A 352 15.49 -14.43 23.67
N LYS A 353 14.83 -15.51 24.11
CA LYS A 353 14.28 -15.61 25.47
C LYS A 353 15.35 -15.47 26.55
N LEU A 354 16.51 -16.11 26.39
CA LEU A 354 17.61 -16.02 27.35
C LEU A 354 18.19 -14.61 27.45
N VAL A 355 18.31 -13.91 26.33
CA VAL A 355 18.76 -12.52 26.30
C VAL A 355 17.71 -11.61 26.94
N ASN A 356 16.45 -11.76 26.56
CA ASN A 356 15.35 -10.94 27.06
C ASN A 356 15.10 -11.13 28.57
N ALA A 357 15.43 -12.30 29.12
CA ALA A 357 15.30 -12.60 30.55
C ALA A 357 16.10 -11.65 31.46
N GLN A 358 17.11 -10.96 30.91
CA GLN A 358 17.96 -10.02 31.66
C GLN A 358 17.37 -8.59 31.73
N PHE A 359 16.27 -8.32 31.02
CA PHE A 359 15.67 -7.00 30.86
C PHE A 359 14.21 -6.97 31.36
N HIS A 360 13.68 -5.78 31.69
CA HIS A 360 12.28 -5.58 32.09
C HIS A 360 11.35 -5.53 30.87
N VAL A 361 11.27 -6.65 30.15
CA VAL A 361 10.48 -6.80 28.91
C VAL A 361 9.36 -7.83 29.06
N TRP A 362 8.93 -8.09 30.30
CA TRP A 362 7.82 -9.00 30.58
C TRP A 362 6.48 -8.31 30.30
N LEU A 363 5.43 -9.12 30.13
CA LEU A 363 4.10 -8.60 29.80
C LEU A 363 3.60 -7.54 30.79
N LYS A 364 3.83 -7.75 32.10
CA LYS A 364 3.45 -6.80 33.15
C LYS A 364 4.27 -5.51 33.09
N ASP A 365 5.54 -5.60 32.75
CA ASP A 365 6.43 -4.44 32.62
C ASP A 365 6.02 -3.58 31.43
N ILE A 366 5.73 -4.21 30.29
CA ILE A 366 5.24 -3.55 29.08
C ILE A 366 3.89 -2.87 29.33
N GLN A 367 3.01 -3.48 30.13
CA GLN A 367 1.73 -2.88 30.52
C GLN A 367 1.88 -1.68 31.47
N ALA A 368 2.93 -1.67 32.30
CA ALA A 368 3.20 -0.56 33.22
C ALA A 368 3.76 0.69 32.52
N ASP A 369 4.24 0.57 31.27
CA ASP A 369 4.69 1.66 30.38
C ASP A 369 5.63 2.69 31.04
N THR A 370 6.56 2.22 31.87
CA THR A 370 7.53 3.09 32.56
C THR A 370 8.71 3.46 31.64
N THR A 371 9.38 4.57 31.93
CA THR A 371 10.57 5.01 31.17
C THR A 371 11.70 3.98 31.19
N LEU A 372 11.85 3.22 32.28
CA LEU A 372 12.84 2.15 32.40
C LEU A 372 12.52 0.99 31.44
N VAL A 373 11.25 0.61 31.34
CA VAL A 373 10.79 -0.44 30.41
C VAL A 373 10.99 0.00 28.96
N ARG A 374 10.66 1.25 28.62
CA ARG A 374 10.91 1.78 27.26
C ARG A 374 12.38 1.72 26.88
N ARG A 375 13.29 2.05 27.80
CA ARG A 375 14.74 1.93 27.59
C ARG A 375 15.17 0.46 27.39
N ASP A 376 14.72 -0.44 28.25
CA ASP A 376 15.07 -1.86 28.20
C ASP A 376 14.53 -2.54 26.93
N VAL A 377 13.30 -2.22 26.51
CA VAL A 377 12.75 -2.61 25.20
C VAL A 377 13.60 -2.06 24.06
N THR A 378 14.03 -0.80 24.13
CA THR A 378 14.89 -0.21 23.10
C THR A 378 16.23 -0.93 22.99
N ILE A 379 16.87 -1.27 24.13
CA ILE A 379 18.14 -2.01 24.15
C ILE A 379 17.99 -3.41 23.54
N THR A 380 16.93 -4.16 23.89
CA THR A 380 16.69 -5.49 23.32
C THR A 380 16.45 -5.46 21.81
N ILE A 381 15.78 -4.42 21.31
CA ILE A 381 15.61 -4.18 19.86
C ILE A 381 16.95 -3.90 19.19
N TRP A 382 17.81 -3.06 19.79
CA TRP A 382 19.16 -2.79 19.27
C TRP A 382 20.01 -4.06 19.20
N ILE A 383 19.95 -4.93 20.22
CA ILE A 383 20.65 -6.23 20.21
C ILE A 383 20.15 -7.08 19.04
N CYS A 384 18.83 -7.19 18.84
CA CYS A 384 18.24 -7.94 17.75
C CYS A 384 18.72 -7.46 16.36
N TYR A 385 18.68 -6.16 16.10
CA TYR A 385 19.15 -5.61 14.83
C TYR A 385 20.66 -5.73 14.65
N SER A 386 21.45 -5.59 15.72
CA SER A 386 22.90 -5.77 15.67
C SER A 386 23.27 -7.22 15.32
N MET A 387 22.56 -8.20 15.87
CA MET A 387 22.75 -9.61 15.50
C MET A 387 22.37 -9.88 14.04
N LYS A 388 21.31 -9.24 13.53
CA LYS A 388 20.95 -9.32 12.09
C LYS A 388 22.04 -8.71 11.20
N LEU A 389 22.60 -7.57 11.57
CA LEU A 389 23.71 -6.96 10.82
C LEU A 389 24.97 -7.82 10.88
N LEU A 390 25.28 -8.40 12.03
CA LEU A 390 26.42 -9.31 12.18
C LEU A 390 26.28 -10.54 11.29
N SER A 391 25.06 -11.01 11.01
CA SER A 391 24.85 -12.12 10.08
C SER A 391 25.34 -11.83 8.65
N LEU A 392 25.38 -10.55 8.24
CA LEU A 392 25.93 -10.13 6.95
C LEU A 392 27.45 -10.34 6.85
N ALA A 393 28.17 -10.45 7.97
CA ALA A 393 29.60 -10.77 7.96
C ALA A 393 29.89 -12.17 7.39
N PHE A 394 28.89 -13.06 7.35
CA PHE A 394 28.99 -14.38 6.73
C PHE A 394 28.60 -14.38 5.24
N LEU A 395 28.13 -13.26 4.69
CA LEU A 395 27.79 -13.12 3.27
C LEU A 395 28.98 -13.38 2.33
N PRO A 396 30.23 -12.92 2.62
CA PRO A 396 31.39 -13.20 1.76
C PRO A 396 31.77 -14.68 1.67
N LEU A 397 31.29 -15.52 2.60
CA LEU A 397 31.52 -16.96 2.59
C LEU A 397 30.60 -17.68 1.59
N LEU A 398 29.53 -17.02 1.13
CA LEU A 398 28.58 -17.59 0.17
C LEU A 398 29.03 -17.31 -1.28
N PRO A 399 28.92 -18.29 -2.18
CA PRO A 399 29.25 -18.09 -3.59
C PRO A 399 28.30 -17.07 -4.23
N ARG A 400 28.84 -16.18 -5.07
CA ARG A 400 28.09 -15.05 -5.65
C ARG A 400 27.17 -15.51 -6.78
N GLN A 401 27.55 -16.55 -7.52
CA GLN A 401 26.81 -17.06 -8.68
C GLN A 401 26.99 -18.57 -8.89
N LYS A 402 26.11 -19.15 -9.71
CA LYS A 402 26.10 -20.59 -10.05
C LYS A 402 27.45 -21.13 -10.52
N ALA A 403 28.17 -20.36 -11.35
CA ALA A 403 29.48 -20.77 -11.89
C ALA A 403 30.53 -20.95 -10.78
N GLU A 404 30.57 -20.02 -9.83
CA GLU A 404 31.48 -20.07 -8.67
C GLU A 404 31.13 -21.23 -7.74
N THR A 405 29.84 -21.52 -7.52
CA THR A 405 29.40 -22.71 -6.76
C THR A 405 29.89 -24.01 -7.41
N GLN A 406 29.80 -24.11 -8.73
CA GLN A 406 30.26 -25.29 -9.47
C GLN A 406 31.79 -25.41 -9.46
N GLU A 407 32.51 -24.29 -9.50
CA GLU A 407 33.96 -24.27 -9.36
C GLU A 407 34.38 -24.72 -7.96
N LEU A 408 33.78 -24.17 -6.91
CA LEU A 408 34.03 -24.56 -5.52
C LEU A 408 33.67 -26.05 -5.26
N LYS A 409 32.66 -26.57 -5.94
CA LYS A 409 32.31 -28.00 -5.90
C LYS A 409 33.37 -28.87 -6.59
N ARG A 410 33.97 -28.41 -7.69
CA ARG A 410 35.00 -29.16 -8.45
C ARG A 410 36.37 -29.11 -7.79
N THR A 411 36.72 -27.99 -7.16
CA THR A 411 38.07 -27.73 -6.60
C THR A 411 38.12 -27.80 -5.08
N GLY A 412 36.96 -27.71 -4.42
CA GLY A 412 36.82 -27.81 -2.97
C GLY A 412 37.08 -29.23 -2.48
N GLY A 413 38.11 -29.39 -1.65
CA GLY A 413 38.38 -30.66 -0.97
C GLY A 413 37.29 -31.03 0.04
N SER A 414 37.28 -32.29 0.48
CA SER A 414 36.39 -32.75 1.56
C SER A 414 37.12 -32.76 2.90
N SER A 415 36.44 -32.33 3.97
CA SER A 415 36.97 -32.35 5.33
C SER A 415 36.02 -33.09 6.27
N ARG A 416 36.46 -34.27 6.73
CA ARG A 416 35.71 -35.08 7.69
C ARG A 416 35.50 -34.34 9.01
N THR A 417 36.47 -33.57 9.45
CA THR A 417 36.40 -32.80 10.70
C THR A 417 35.34 -31.70 10.61
N MET A 418 35.30 -30.95 9.51
CA MET A 418 34.27 -29.92 9.30
C MET A 418 32.86 -30.52 9.18
N GLY A 419 32.74 -31.69 8.55
CA GLY A 419 31.49 -32.44 8.49
C GLY A 419 31.00 -32.86 9.89
N ILE A 420 31.88 -33.42 10.73
CA ILE A 420 31.53 -33.82 12.10
C ILE A 420 31.12 -32.61 12.95
N ILE A 421 31.86 -31.49 12.86
CA ILE A 421 31.52 -30.24 13.55
C ILE A 421 30.13 -29.76 13.11
N THR A 422 29.85 -29.82 11.81
CA THR A 422 28.57 -29.40 11.22
C THR A 422 27.40 -30.22 11.74
N VAL A 423 27.52 -31.55 11.70
CA VAL A 423 26.51 -32.44 12.27
C VAL A 423 26.36 -32.22 13.78
N GLY A 424 27.46 -31.99 14.50
CA GLY A 424 27.48 -31.79 15.94
C GLY A 424 26.68 -30.56 16.38
N TYR A 425 26.93 -29.39 15.79
CA TYR A 425 26.19 -28.18 16.19
C TYR A 425 24.72 -28.23 15.74
N LEU A 426 24.41 -28.85 14.59
CA LEU A 426 23.02 -29.02 14.14
C LEU A 426 22.25 -29.97 15.07
N ALA A 427 22.84 -31.10 15.44
CA ALA A 427 22.26 -32.04 16.39
C ALA A 427 22.02 -31.38 17.76
N PHE A 428 23.01 -30.62 18.25
CA PHE A 428 22.85 -29.83 19.47
C PHE A 428 21.70 -28.83 19.36
N ALA A 429 21.62 -28.07 18.26
CA ALA A 429 20.56 -27.09 18.07
C ALA A 429 19.17 -27.75 18.00
N ILE A 430 19.03 -28.93 17.37
CA ILE A 430 17.77 -29.70 17.34
C ILE A 430 17.37 -30.13 18.76
N VAL A 431 18.30 -30.75 19.49
CA VAL A 431 18.04 -31.23 20.86
C VAL A 431 17.70 -30.06 21.76
N TRP A 432 18.45 -28.96 21.67
CA TRP A 432 18.20 -27.74 22.43
C TRP A 432 16.84 -27.12 22.12
N ALA A 433 16.53 -26.91 20.84
CA ALA A 433 15.26 -26.33 20.42
C ALA A 433 14.08 -27.19 20.88
N THR A 434 14.18 -28.51 20.73
CA THR A 434 13.12 -29.45 21.16
C THR A 434 12.96 -29.42 22.68
N LEU A 435 14.07 -29.53 23.43
CA LEU A 435 14.07 -29.52 24.89
C LEU A 435 13.50 -28.22 25.45
N VAL A 436 13.99 -27.06 24.99
CA VAL A 436 13.56 -25.76 25.52
C VAL A 436 12.09 -25.47 25.18
N ASN A 437 11.62 -25.83 23.98
CA ASN A 437 10.22 -25.64 23.63
C ASN A 437 9.30 -26.58 24.43
N LEU A 438 9.67 -27.86 24.64
CA LEU A 438 8.91 -28.78 25.48
C LEU A 438 8.88 -28.34 26.95
N LEU A 439 10.02 -27.94 27.52
CA LEU A 439 10.09 -27.43 28.89
C LEU A 439 9.32 -26.11 29.07
N SER A 440 9.21 -25.29 28.02
CA SER A 440 8.41 -24.05 28.08
C SER A 440 6.90 -24.30 28.16
N MET A 441 6.42 -25.51 27.84
CA MET A 441 4.98 -25.84 27.81
C MET A 441 4.41 -26.28 29.16
N TYR A 442 5.24 -26.79 30.08
CA TYR A 442 4.77 -27.29 31.38
C TYR A 442 4.93 -26.24 32.48
N GLU A 443 3.91 -26.08 33.32
CA GLU A 443 3.90 -25.12 34.44
C GLU A 443 5.06 -25.31 35.43
N THR A 444 5.53 -26.54 35.61
CA THR A 444 6.62 -26.89 36.55
C THR A 444 8.01 -26.52 36.02
N THR A 445 8.19 -26.39 34.71
CA THR A 445 9.50 -26.21 34.08
C THR A 445 9.62 -24.91 33.26
N MET A 446 8.51 -24.21 33.00
CA MET A 446 8.51 -22.96 32.23
C MET A 446 9.36 -21.83 32.85
N CYS A 447 9.54 -21.84 34.17
CA CYS A 447 10.32 -20.84 34.90
C CYS A 447 11.80 -21.17 35.07
N TRP A 448 12.31 -22.25 34.46
CA TRP A 448 13.72 -22.58 34.57
C TRP A 448 14.60 -21.56 33.84
N LYS A 449 15.85 -21.37 34.30
CA LYS A 449 16.80 -20.48 33.61
C LYS A 449 17.00 -20.87 32.14
N ILE A 450 16.94 -22.17 31.84
CA ILE A 450 17.11 -22.70 30.49
C ILE A 450 15.96 -22.33 29.53
N THR A 451 14.77 -22.00 30.05
CA THR A 451 13.58 -21.60 29.25
C THR A 451 13.40 -20.08 29.16
N GLY A 452 14.32 -19.29 29.72
CA GLY A 452 14.22 -17.82 29.81
C GLY A 452 13.74 -17.31 31.16
N GLY A 453 13.54 -18.18 32.16
CA GLY A 453 13.10 -17.78 33.50
C GLY A 453 11.64 -17.31 33.55
N CYS A 454 11.25 -16.79 34.71
CA CYS A 454 9.95 -16.15 34.92
C CYS A 454 10.13 -14.72 35.41
N ALA A 455 9.14 -13.88 35.12
CA ALA A 455 9.09 -12.53 35.64
C ALA A 455 9.31 -12.54 37.16
N PRO A 456 10.12 -11.61 37.72
CA PRO A 456 10.32 -11.52 39.15
C PRO A 456 8.97 -11.38 39.86
N LYS A 457 8.76 -12.17 40.92
CA LYS A 457 7.58 -12.01 41.78
C LYS A 457 7.78 -10.69 42.54
N SER A 458 7.03 -9.66 42.12
CA SER A 458 6.89 -8.38 42.83
C SER A 458 6.38 -8.58 44.24
#